data_AF-A0A418RM67-F1
#
_entry.id   AF-A0A418RM67-F1
#
_cell.length_a   1.000
_cell.length_b   1.000
_cell.length_c   1.000
_cell.angle_alpha   90.00
_cell.angle_beta   90.00
_cell.angle_gamma   90.00
#
_symmetry.space_group_name_H-M   'P 1'
#
loop_
_entity.id
_entity.type
_entity.pdbx_description
1 polymer ?
#
loop_
_entity_poly.entity_id
_entity_poly.type
_entity_poly.pdbx_seq_one_letter_code
_entity_poly.pdbx_strand_id
1 'polypeptide(L)'
;MQTTNEVTVAKKESIIIKATVAPTTESVIKRADALVKEREQYETVTLARSNKELYGILGKVHGLYLEASKDIDCLKQTLSQMKAALAVRSIKVQVNSPAITVFVRYVFNSDRKRAYNYTRTLMAAIKANVKPE
;
A
#
# COMPACT_ATOMS: atom_id res chain seq x y z
N MET A 1 73.50 10.18 12.67
CA MET A 1 73.85 8.91 11.98
C MET A 1 72.72 7.91 12.27
N GLN A 2 72.07 7.42 11.21
CA GLN A 2 71.29 6.17 11.12
C GLN A 2 69.96 6.02 11.91
N THR A 3 68.88 6.32 11.18
CA THR A 3 67.62 5.55 10.91
C THR A 3 67.34 4.22 11.62
N THR A 4 66.07 4.02 12.01
CA THR A 4 65.11 2.99 11.51
C THR A 4 63.71 3.29 12.11
N ASN A 5 62.71 3.77 11.35
CA ASN A 5 61.69 3.05 10.55
C ASN A 5 60.88 1.97 11.28
N GLU A 6 59.78 2.38 11.94
CA GLU A 6 58.65 1.50 12.28
C GLU A 6 57.48 1.79 11.32
N VAL A 7 57.38 0.97 10.27
CA VAL A 7 56.16 0.87 9.46
C VAL A 7 55.26 -0.17 10.15
N THR A 8 54.28 0.30 10.91
CA THR A 8 53.21 -0.56 11.43
C THR A 8 52.35 -1.06 10.27
N VAL A 9 52.50 -2.35 9.99
CA VAL A 9 51.82 -3.10 8.94
C VAL A 9 50.31 -3.11 9.15
N ALA A 10 49.58 -2.70 8.12
CA ALA A 10 48.12 -2.71 8.05
C ALA A 10 47.55 -4.12 8.27
N LYS A 11 46.58 -4.21 9.18
CA LYS A 11 45.79 -5.41 9.48
C LYS A 11 44.92 -5.75 8.27
N LYS A 12 45.32 -6.77 7.52
CA LYS A 12 44.56 -7.32 6.39
C LYS A 12 43.36 -8.09 6.94
N GLU A 13 42.18 -7.47 6.94
CA GLU A 13 40.91 -8.17 7.18
C GLU A 13 40.73 -9.21 6.07
N SER A 14 40.89 -10.48 6.42
CA SER A 14 40.63 -11.60 5.53
C SER A 14 39.11 -11.71 5.31
N ILE A 15 38.67 -11.32 4.11
CA ILE A 15 37.34 -11.64 3.61
C ILE A 15 37.27 -13.16 3.47
N ILE A 16 36.64 -13.84 4.43
CA ILE A 16 36.35 -15.26 4.33
C ILE A 16 35.23 -15.42 3.30
N ILE A 17 35.62 -15.79 2.09
CA ILE A 17 34.70 -16.28 1.06
C ILE A 17 34.14 -17.61 1.60
N LYS A 18 32.94 -17.58 2.19
CA LYS A 18 32.25 -18.81 2.60
C LYS A 18 31.95 -19.63 1.36
N ALA A 19 32.59 -20.80 1.26
CA ALA A 19 32.24 -21.82 0.29
C ALA A 19 30.73 -22.11 0.35
N THR A 20 30.08 -22.12 -0.82
CA THR A 20 28.66 -22.41 -0.95
C THR A 20 28.43 -23.91 -0.73
N VAL A 21 28.39 -24.33 0.53
CA VAL A 21 27.97 -25.68 0.91
C VAL A 21 26.50 -25.84 0.53
N ALA A 22 26.15 -26.96 -0.11
CA ALA A 22 24.76 -27.27 -0.45
C ALA A 22 23.88 -27.18 0.81
N PRO A 23 22.72 -26.51 0.75
CA PRO A 23 21.92 -26.27 1.93
C PRO A 23 21.36 -27.59 2.47
N THR A 24 21.51 -27.81 3.78
CA THR A 24 20.86 -28.93 4.48
C THR A 24 19.40 -28.60 4.77
N THR A 25 18.53 -29.61 4.88
CA THR A 25 17.12 -29.44 5.23
C THR A 25 16.94 -28.60 6.50
N GLU A 26 17.72 -28.89 7.55
CA GLU A 26 17.67 -28.14 8.82
C GLU A 26 18.06 -26.66 8.64
N SER A 27 19.09 -26.37 7.84
CA SER A 27 19.49 -25.00 7.54
C SER A 27 18.44 -24.23 6.74
N VAL A 28 17.63 -24.92 5.94
CA VAL A 28 16.52 -24.33 5.18
C VAL A 28 15.34 -24.04 6.10
N ILE A 29 14.93 -25.01 6.92
CA ILE A 29 13.83 -24.84 7.89
C ILE A 29 14.13 -23.69 8.85
N LYS A 30 15.33 -23.64 9.43
CA LYS A 30 15.73 -22.56 10.33
C LYS A 30 15.63 -21.16 9.69
N ARG A 31 15.95 -21.06 8.39
CA ARG A 31 15.80 -19.80 7.63
C ARG A 31 14.34 -19.50 7.34
N ALA A 32 13.53 -20.51 7.03
CA ALA A 32 12.09 -20.35 6.85
C ALA A 32 11.43 -19.85 8.14
N ASP A 33 11.79 -20.40 9.31
CA ASP A 33 11.28 -19.95 10.61
C ASP A 33 11.65 -18.49 10.91
N ALA A 34 12.84 -18.06 10.49
CA ALA A 34 13.23 -16.66 10.58
C ALA A 34 12.36 -15.76 9.70
N LEU A 35 12.05 -16.19 8.46
CA LEU A 35 11.14 -15.47 7.57
C LEU A 35 9.69 -15.44 8.09
N VAL A 36 9.24 -16.49 8.79
CA VAL A 36 7.92 -16.50 9.45
C VAL A 36 7.86 -15.38 10.47
N LYS A 37 8.87 -15.24 11.34
CA LYS A 37 8.94 -14.18 12.34
C LYS A 37 9.00 -12.79 11.70
N GLU A 38 9.76 -12.62 10.63
CA GLU A 38 9.82 -11.36 9.89
C GLU A 38 8.46 -11.00 9.29
N ARG A 39 7.75 -11.98 8.74
CA ARG A 39 6.40 -11.80 8.18
C ARG A 39 5.39 -11.43 9.27
N GLU A 40 5.42 -12.07 10.43
CA GLU A 40 4.55 -11.75 11.57
C GLU A 40 4.77 -10.31 12.05
N GLN A 41 6.03 -9.87 12.13
CA GLN A 41 6.36 -8.49 12.47
C GLN A 41 5.86 -7.51 11.41
N TYR A 42 6.02 -7.84 10.13
CA TYR A 42 5.48 -7.04 9.03
C TYR A 42 3.95 -6.91 9.10
N GLU A 43 3.24 -8.01 9.36
CA GLU A 43 1.77 -8.02 9.46
C GLU A 43 1.26 -7.14 10.61
N THR A 44 1.85 -7.30 11.80
CA THR A 44 1.41 -6.63 13.03
C THR A 44 1.79 -5.15 13.07
N VAL A 45 2.87 -4.74 12.40
CA VAL A 45 3.35 -3.36 12.44
C VAL A 45 3.08 -2.64 11.14
N THR A 46 3.73 -3.05 10.05
CA THR A 46 3.73 -2.29 8.79
C THR A 46 2.40 -2.40 8.07
N LEU A 47 1.90 -3.62 7.89
CA LEU A 47 0.63 -3.86 7.21
C LEU A 47 -0.54 -3.31 8.03
N ALA A 48 -0.56 -3.53 9.34
CA ALA A 48 -1.59 -2.96 10.21
C ALA A 48 -1.64 -1.43 10.15
N ARG A 49 -0.47 -0.76 10.20
CA ARG A 49 -0.39 0.71 10.05
C ARG A 49 -0.85 1.16 8.66
N SER A 50 -0.37 0.53 7.60
CA SER A 50 -0.75 0.86 6.23
C SER A 50 -2.25 0.67 6.00
N ASN A 51 -2.85 -0.38 6.55
CA ASN A 51 -4.29 -0.60 6.48
C ASN A 51 -5.07 0.47 7.24
N LYS A 52 -4.60 0.88 8.43
CA LYS A 52 -5.22 1.97 9.19
C LYS A 52 -5.22 3.27 8.39
N GLU A 53 -4.09 3.62 7.77
CA GLU A 53 -3.98 4.81 6.91
C GLU A 53 -4.89 4.69 5.68
N LEU A 54 -4.91 3.53 5.01
CA LEU A 54 -5.80 3.26 3.89
C LEU A 54 -7.28 3.43 4.28
N TYR A 55 -7.70 2.90 5.42
CA TYR A 55 -9.06 3.06 5.91
C TYR A 55 -9.38 4.51 6.27
N GLY A 56 -8.42 5.27 6.79
CA GLY A 56 -8.58 6.72 6.97
C GLY A 56 -8.81 7.47 5.66
N ILE A 57 -8.12 7.11 4.58
CA ILE A 57 -8.38 7.70 3.25
C ILE A 57 -9.77 7.29 2.75
N LEU A 58 -10.16 6.02 2.92
CA LEU A 58 -11.48 5.53 2.53
C LEU A 58 -12.61 6.21 3.32
N GLY A 59 -12.43 6.46 4.62
CA GLY A 59 -13.36 7.23 5.46
C GLY A 59 -13.60 8.63 4.90
N LYS A 60 -12.52 9.33 4.52
CA LYS A 60 -12.61 10.65 3.87
C LYS A 60 -13.31 10.60 2.51
N VAL A 61 -13.04 9.58 1.68
CA VAL A 61 -13.75 9.36 0.41
C VAL A 61 -15.25 9.18 0.66
N HIS A 62 -15.61 8.41 1.70
CA HIS A 62 -16.99 8.21 2.09
C HIS A 62 -17.65 9.51 2.55
N GLY A 63 -16.99 10.28 3.41
CA GLY A 63 -17.48 11.58 3.87
C GLY A 63 -17.72 12.56 2.71
N LEU A 64 -16.75 12.67 1.81
CA LEU A 64 -16.87 13.55 0.63
C LEU A 64 -18.01 13.10 -0.30
N TYR A 65 -18.19 11.79 -0.49
CA TYR A 65 -19.31 11.26 -1.26
C TYR A 65 -20.67 11.59 -0.62
N LEU A 66 -20.80 11.44 0.70
CA LEU A 66 -22.03 11.79 1.41
C LEU A 66 -22.32 13.29 1.34
N GLU A 67 -21.29 14.13 1.46
CA GLU A 67 -21.42 15.59 1.33
C GLU A 67 -21.93 15.99 -0.05
N ALA A 68 -21.28 15.51 -1.12
CA ALA A 68 -21.72 15.77 -2.49
C ALA A 68 -23.13 15.22 -2.75
N SER A 69 -23.50 14.11 -2.10
CA SER A 69 -24.83 13.50 -2.25
C SER A 69 -25.97 14.25 -1.57
N LYS A 70 -25.68 15.30 -0.78
CA LYS A 70 -26.72 16.19 -0.21
C LYS A 70 -27.45 17.01 -1.27
N ASP A 71 -26.80 17.26 -2.40
CA ASP A 71 -27.38 17.96 -3.55
C ASP A 71 -27.16 17.12 -4.82
N ILE A 72 -28.25 16.73 -5.47
CA ILE A 72 -28.22 15.84 -6.62
C ILE A 72 -27.55 16.48 -7.84
N ASP A 73 -27.67 17.80 -8.00
CA ASP A 73 -27.09 18.50 -9.16
C ASP A 73 -25.60 18.73 -8.95
N CYS A 74 -25.19 19.07 -7.72
CA CYS A 74 -23.79 19.04 -7.32
C CYS A 74 -23.16 17.67 -7.60
N LEU A 75 -23.78 16.57 -7.13
CA LEU A 75 -23.27 15.22 -7.34
C LEU A 75 -23.10 14.89 -8.83
N LYS A 76 -24.09 15.21 -9.67
CA LYS A 76 -24.02 14.97 -11.13
C LYS A 76 -22.86 15.74 -11.77
N GLN A 77 -22.70 17.01 -11.44
CA GLN A 77 -21.62 17.84 -11.97
C GLN A 77 -20.24 17.32 -11.52
N THR A 78 -20.09 16.98 -10.24
CA THR A 78 -18.87 16.37 -9.70
C THR A 78 -18.53 15.07 -10.42
N LEU A 79 -19.49 14.17 -10.61
CA LEU A 79 -19.27 12.91 -11.31
C LEU A 79 -18.84 13.12 -12.77
N SER A 80 -19.43 14.11 -13.45
CA SER A 80 -19.04 14.47 -14.82
C SER A 80 -17.58 14.93 -14.88
N GLN A 81 -17.19 15.87 -14.02
CA GLN A 81 -15.83 16.40 -13.97
C GLN A 81 -14.80 15.34 -13.56
N MET A 82 -15.11 14.50 -12.57
CA MET A 82 -14.24 13.40 -12.16
C MET A 82 -14.04 12.37 -13.28
N LYS A 83 -15.10 12.02 -14.01
CA LYS A 83 -14.99 11.10 -15.16
C LYS A 83 -14.12 11.69 -16.27
N ALA A 84 -14.27 12.99 -16.57
CA ALA A 84 -13.43 13.68 -17.54
C ALA A 84 -11.96 13.69 -17.12
N ALA A 85 -11.66 14.04 -15.87
CA ALA A 85 -10.31 14.01 -15.33
C ALA A 85 -9.69 12.61 -15.31
N LEU A 86 -10.49 11.58 -15.01
CA LEU A 86 -10.05 10.18 -15.08
C LEU A 86 -9.72 9.76 -16.52
N ALA A 87 -10.47 10.23 -17.51
CA ALA A 87 -10.19 9.97 -18.92
C ALA A 87 -8.83 10.56 -19.34
N VAL A 88 -8.49 11.77 -18.88
CA VAL A 88 -7.16 12.39 -19.10
C VAL A 88 -6.04 11.53 -18.50
N ARG A 89 -6.31 10.86 -17.37
CA ARG A 89 -5.36 9.92 -16.73
C ARG A 89 -5.37 8.52 -17.35
N SER A 90 -6.03 8.33 -18.50
CA SER A 90 -6.22 7.02 -19.15
C SER A 90 -6.96 5.98 -18.29
N ILE A 91 -7.78 6.42 -17.32
CA ILE A 91 -8.60 5.54 -16.50
C ILE A 91 -10.04 5.52 -17.02
N LYS A 92 -10.44 4.36 -17.54
CA LYS A 92 -11.80 4.15 -18.04
C LYS A 92 -12.77 3.89 -16.90
N VAL A 93 -13.87 4.64 -16.88
CA VAL A 93 -15.01 4.44 -15.99
C VAL A 93 -16.24 4.16 -16.86
N GLN A 94 -16.97 3.09 -16.56
CA GLN A 94 -18.19 2.77 -17.29
C GLN A 94 -19.29 3.80 -16.98
N VAL A 95 -20.16 4.07 -17.93
CA VAL A 95 -21.25 5.05 -17.80
C VAL A 95 -22.11 4.77 -16.57
N ASN A 96 -22.46 3.49 -16.37
CA ASN A 96 -23.28 2.97 -15.27
C ASN A 96 -22.49 2.67 -13.98
N SER A 97 -21.23 3.11 -13.87
CA SER A 97 -20.47 2.91 -12.63
C SER A 97 -21.17 3.63 -11.47
N PRO A 98 -21.32 2.98 -10.31
CA PRO A 98 -21.87 3.64 -9.11
C PRO A 98 -21.09 4.90 -8.76
N ALA A 99 -21.77 5.93 -8.25
CA ALA A 99 -21.16 7.22 -7.91
C ALA A 99 -19.93 7.06 -7.01
N ILE A 100 -20.07 6.32 -5.91
CA ILE A 100 -18.98 6.07 -4.96
C ILE A 100 -17.75 5.39 -5.61
N THR A 101 -17.95 4.54 -6.62
CA THR A 101 -16.85 3.93 -7.40
C THR A 101 -16.05 4.98 -8.17
N VAL A 102 -16.71 6.03 -8.67
CA VAL A 102 -16.05 7.14 -9.37
C VAL A 102 -15.17 7.91 -8.40
N PHE A 103 -15.66 8.24 -7.20
CA PHE A 103 -14.88 8.89 -6.14
C PHE A 103 -13.66 8.05 -5.75
N VAL A 104 -13.84 6.74 -5.51
CA VAL A 104 -12.73 5.83 -5.20
C VAL A 104 -11.68 5.84 -6.33
N ARG A 105 -12.09 5.70 -7.59
CA ARG A 105 -11.15 5.70 -8.72
C ARG A 105 -10.43 7.04 -8.86
N TYR A 106 -11.13 8.15 -8.63
CA TYR A 106 -10.56 9.49 -8.72
C TYR A 106 -9.41 9.70 -7.72
N VAL A 107 -9.59 9.23 -6.47
CA VAL A 107 -8.59 9.36 -5.40
C VAL A 107 -7.45 8.36 -5.56
N PHE A 108 -7.73 7.10 -5.89
CA PHE A 108 -6.72 6.04 -5.87
C PHE A 108 -6.03 5.78 -7.21
N ASN A 109 -6.46 6.44 -8.29
CA ASN A 109 -5.99 6.18 -9.65
C ASN A 109 -6.00 4.67 -9.97
N SER A 110 -7.01 3.96 -9.44
CA SER A 110 -6.94 2.51 -9.25
C SER A 110 -7.47 1.72 -10.44
N ASP A 111 -6.92 0.52 -10.63
CA ASP A 111 -7.43 -0.48 -11.56
C ASP A 111 -8.82 -1.00 -11.14
N ARG A 112 -9.42 -1.86 -11.96
CA ARG A 112 -10.79 -2.36 -11.73
C ARG A 112 -10.91 -3.18 -10.45
N LYS A 113 -9.93 -4.03 -10.14
CA LYS A 113 -10.03 -4.93 -8.97
C LYS A 113 -9.89 -4.15 -7.67
N ARG A 114 -8.92 -3.25 -7.59
CA ARG A 114 -8.73 -2.40 -6.41
C ARG A 114 -9.92 -1.48 -6.17
N ALA A 115 -10.43 -0.82 -7.20
CA ALA A 115 -11.62 0.02 -7.10
C ALA A 115 -12.84 -0.76 -6.60
N TYR A 116 -13.04 -1.99 -7.09
CA TYR A 116 -14.13 -2.86 -6.68
C TYR A 116 -14.05 -3.21 -5.19
N ASN A 117 -12.87 -3.65 -4.72
CA ASN A 117 -12.69 -4.02 -3.32
C ASN A 117 -12.95 -2.83 -2.37
N TYR A 118 -12.41 -1.66 -2.68
CA TYR A 118 -12.62 -0.46 -1.88
C TYR A 118 -14.07 0.00 -1.89
N THR A 119 -14.72 -0.05 -3.05
CA THR A 119 -16.15 0.25 -3.16
C THR A 119 -16.97 -0.69 -2.28
N ARG A 120 -16.67 -1.98 -2.27
CA ARG A 120 -17.37 -2.96 -1.42
C ARG A 120 -17.18 -2.68 0.06
N THR A 121 -15.96 -2.32 0.48
CA THR A 121 -15.69 -1.91 1.86
C THR A 121 -16.56 -0.71 2.26
N LEU A 122 -16.62 0.31 1.41
CA LEU A 122 -17.43 1.50 1.68
C LEU A 122 -18.93 1.20 1.67
N MET A 123 -19.41 0.37 0.75
CA MET A 123 -20.82 -0.05 0.73
C MET A 123 -21.18 -0.86 1.98
N ALA A 124 -20.28 -1.71 2.48
CA ALA A 124 -20.49 -2.42 3.74
C ALA A 124 -20.56 -1.45 4.93
N ALA A 125 -19.69 -0.43 4.96
CA ALA A 125 -19.71 0.62 5.98
C ALA A 125 -21.03 1.41 5.96
N ILE A 126 -21.50 1.82 4.78
CA ILE A 126 -22.79 2.50 4.58
C ILE A 126 -23.93 1.60 5.09
N LYS A 127 -23.96 0.33 4.69
CA LYS A 127 -24.99 -0.63 5.12
C LYS A 127 -25.01 -0.83 6.64
N ALA A 128 -23.84 -0.81 7.26
CA ALA A 128 -23.67 -0.94 8.70
C ALA A 128 -23.85 0.39 9.46
N ASN A 129 -24.21 1.49 8.78
CA ASN A 129 -24.32 2.84 9.36
C ASN A 129 -23.05 3.32 10.08
N VAL A 130 -21.88 2.89 9.60
CA VAL A 130 -20.58 3.36 10.10
C VAL A 130 -20.37 4.79 9.61
N LYS A 131 -20.15 5.72 10.54
CA LYS A 131 -19.86 7.12 10.20
C LYS A 131 -18.47 7.21 9.56
N PRO A 132 -18.28 8.07 8.55
CA PRO A 132 -16.95 8.37 8.04
C PRO A 132 -16.11 9.01 9.16
N GLU A 133 -14.88 8.53 9.31
CA GLU A 133 -13.84 9.11 10.20
C GLU A 133 -12.99 10.15 9.47
#